data_AF-B7PID9-F1
#
_entry.id   AF-B7PID9-F1
#
_cell.length_a   1.000
_cell.length_b   1.000
_cell.length_c   1.000
_cell.angle_alpha   90.00
_cell.angle_beta   90.00
_cell.angle_gamma   90.00
#
_symmetry.space_group_name_H-M   'P 1'
#
loop_
_entity.id
_entity.type
_entity.pdbx_description
1 polymer ?
#
loop_
_entity_poly.entity_id
_entity_poly.type
_entity_poly.pdbx_seq_one_letter_code
_entity_poly.pdbx_strand_id
1 'polypeptide(L)'
;MGADSPDYPTKDGTYTLLDTRVNKLMHFEVLQSTTVKSSSHMEMEGLKRSLEVLLSRGLSEHVLVTDRHIGVNAFMKDRYSDVKHRFDAWHIAEGDIVFE
;
A
#
# COMPACT_ATOMS: atom_id res chain seq x y z
N MET A 1 7.15 -1.06 5.40
CA MET A 1 7.06 -2.41 6.01
C MET A 1 8.37 -3.12 5.73
N GLY A 2 9.11 -3.52 6.77
CA GLY A 2 10.37 -4.24 6.60
C GLY A 2 10.38 -5.49 7.49
N ALA A 3 10.74 -6.62 6.92
CA ALA A 3 11.15 -7.81 7.65
C ALA A 3 12.51 -8.24 7.09
N ASP A 4 13.57 -7.58 7.57
CA ASP A 4 14.95 -8.03 7.43
C ASP A 4 15.19 -9.15 8.44
N SER A 5 14.90 -10.39 8.04
CA SER A 5 15.39 -11.60 8.69
C SER A 5 15.37 -12.75 7.67
N PRO A 6 16.52 -13.17 7.14
CA PRO A 6 16.60 -14.16 6.06
C PRO A 6 16.09 -15.56 6.42
N ASP A 7 15.86 -15.86 7.70
CA ASP A 7 15.64 -17.23 8.19
C ASP A 7 14.18 -17.58 8.55
N TYR A 8 13.24 -16.63 8.47
CA TYR A 8 11.83 -16.94 8.71
C TYR A 8 10.90 -15.98 7.94
N PRO A 9 10.17 -16.44 6.91
CA PRO A 9 9.14 -15.60 6.30
C PRO A 9 8.10 -15.27 7.38
N THR A 10 7.79 -13.98 7.54
CA THR A 10 6.74 -13.53 8.45
C THR A 10 5.44 -14.23 8.08
N LYS A 11 4.88 -14.96 9.05
CA LYS A 11 3.70 -15.81 8.86
C LYS A 11 2.47 -14.97 8.52
N ASP A 12 2.37 -13.79 9.14
CA ASP A 12 1.27 -12.85 8.99
C ASP A 12 1.82 -11.44 8.71
N GLY A 13 1.13 -10.68 7.87
CA GLY A 13 1.42 -9.29 7.53
C GLY A 13 0.15 -8.46 7.59
N THR A 14 0.24 -7.22 8.06
CA THR A 14 -0.90 -6.30 8.16
C THR A 14 -0.75 -5.21 7.11
N TYR A 15 -1.81 -4.94 6.36
CA TYR A 15 -1.90 -3.82 5.43
C TYR A 15 -2.89 -2.79 5.96
N THR A 16 -2.48 -1.53 6.09
CA THR A 16 -3.29 -0.49 6.73
C THR A 16 -3.45 0.71 5.81
N LEU A 17 -4.68 1.24 5.72
CA LEU A 17 -4.98 2.51 5.09
C LEU A 17 -5.35 3.55 6.14
N LEU A 18 -4.64 4.67 6.11
CA LEU A 18 -4.80 5.80 7.01
C LEU A 18 -5.24 7.03 6.23
N ASP A 19 -6.25 7.73 6.73
CA ASP A 19 -6.51 9.11 6.30
C ASP A 19 -5.65 10.05 7.15
N THR A 20 -4.61 10.61 6.53
CA THR A 20 -3.63 11.49 7.16
C THR A 20 -4.18 12.88 7.49
N ARG A 21 -5.32 13.29 6.92
CA ARG A 21 -5.93 14.60 7.21
C ARG A 21 -6.62 14.59 8.56
N VAL A 22 -7.29 13.48 8.88
CA VAL A 22 -8.05 13.30 10.12
C VAL A 22 -7.36 12.37 11.12
N ASN A 23 -6.20 11.81 10.74
CA ASN A 23 -5.44 10.82 11.51
C ASN A 23 -6.31 9.64 11.97
N LYS A 24 -7.13 9.12 11.06
CA LYS A 24 -8.01 7.97 11.34
C LYS A 24 -7.64 6.78 10.47
N LEU A 25 -7.66 5.61 11.09
CA LEU A 25 -7.55 4.35 10.38
C LEU A 25 -8.83 4.11 9.58
N MET A 26 -8.70 4.05 8.27
CA MET A 26 -9.81 3.87 7.35
C MET A 26 -10.13 2.39 7.18
N HIS A 27 -9.09 1.57 7.06
CA HIS A 27 -9.20 0.13 6.88
C HIS A 27 -7.90 -0.57 7.24
N PHE A 28 -7.98 -1.84 7.63
CA PHE A 28 -6.82 -2.71 7.74
C PHE A 28 -7.17 -4.14 7.30
N GLU A 29 -6.19 -4.82 6.72
CA GLU A 29 -6.26 -6.21 6.28
C GLU A 29 -5.15 -7.01 6.94
N VAL A 30 -5.48 -8.22 7.39
CA VAL A 30 -4.48 -9.18 7.87
C VAL A 30 -4.33 -10.26 6.81
N LEU A 31 -3.11 -10.39 6.30
CA LEU A 31 -2.74 -11.33 5.25
C LEU A 31 -1.80 -12.39 5.81
N GLN A 32 -2.05 -13.63 5.48
CA GLN A 32 -1.19 -14.75 5.89
C GLN A 32 -0.30 -15.16 4.71
N SER A 33 1.01 -15.24 4.90
CA SER A 33 1.99 -15.55 3.84
C SER A 33 1.80 -16.95 3.24
N THR A 34 1.06 -17.85 3.90
CA THR A 34 0.69 -19.16 3.33
C THR A 34 -0.41 -19.08 2.27
N THR A 35 -1.10 -17.93 2.13
CA THR A 35 -2.19 -17.73 1.17
C THR A 35 -1.75 -16.99 -0.09
N VAL A 36 -0.49 -16.59 -0.17
CA VAL A 36 0.08 -15.64 -1.14
C VAL A 36 1.53 -16.01 -1.44
N LYS A 37 1.95 -15.86 -2.70
CA LYS A 37 3.19 -16.48 -3.20
C LYS A 37 4.49 -15.79 -2.75
N SER A 38 4.43 -14.55 -2.27
CA SER A 38 5.58 -13.78 -1.73
C SER A 38 5.13 -12.53 -0.96
N SER A 39 6.05 -11.85 -0.27
CA SER A 39 5.82 -10.57 0.40
C SER A 39 5.33 -9.47 -0.55
N SER A 40 5.89 -9.35 -1.75
CA SER A 40 5.38 -8.42 -2.78
C SER A 40 3.95 -8.74 -3.21
N HIS A 41 3.56 -10.02 -3.21
CA HIS A 41 2.18 -10.41 -3.46
C HIS A 41 1.26 -10.08 -2.28
N MET A 42 1.76 -10.14 -1.04
CA MET A 42 1.02 -9.69 0.14
C MET A 42 0.67 -8.20 0.03
N GLU A 43 1.65 -7.36 -0.28
CA GLU A 43 1.40 -5.92 -0.41
C GLU A 43 0.34 -5.61 -1.47
N MET A 44 0.45 -6.26 -2.64
CA MET A 44 -0.51 -6.12 -3.73
C MET A 44 -1.92 -6.59 -3.33
N GLU A 45 -2.02 -7.74 -2.67
CA GLU A 45 -3.29 -8.31 -2.24
C GLU A 45 -3.97 -7.46 -1.16
N GLY A 46 -3.17 -6.93 -0.22
CA GLY A 46 -3.65 -6.01 0.81
C GLY A 46 -4.22 -4.73 0.21
N LEU A 47 -3.51 -4.15 -0.76
CA LEU A 47 -3.98 -2.98 -1.47
C LEU A 47 -5.30 -3.25 -2.22
N LYS A 48 -5.40 -4.37 -2.95
CA LYS A 48 -6.61 -4.76 -3.69
C LYS A 48 -7.85 -4.85 -2.79
N ARG A 49 -7.77 -5.66 -1.74
CA ARG A 49 -8.88 -5.86 -0.80
C ARG A 49 -9.28 -4.55 -0.14
N SER A 50 -8.30 -3.75 0.24
CA SER A 50 -8.56 -2.45 0.87
C SER A 50 -9.24 -1.47 -0.08
N LEU A 51 -8.81 -1.41 -1.35
CA LEU A 51 -9.45 -0.55 -2.36
C LEU A 51 -10.89 -0.99 -2.67
N GLU A 52 -11.16 -2.28 -2.79
CA GLU A 52 -12.53 -2.80 -2.96
C GLU A 52 -13.45 -2.36 -1.81
N VAL A 53 -12.95 -2.42 -0.56
CA VAL A 53 -13.69 -1.96 0.61
C VAL A 53 -13.93 -0.44 0.58
N LEU A 54 -12.91 0.36 0.23
CA LEU A 54 -13.08 1.82 0.17
C LEU A 54 -14.05 2.25 -0.93
N LEU A 55 -13.93 1.66 -2.12
CA LEU A 55 -14.79 1.99 -3.26
C LEU A 55 -16.23 1.53 -3.06
N SER A 56 -16.45 0.35 -2.45
CA SER A 56 -17.80 -0.10 -2.08
C SER A 56 -18.45 0.78 -1.01
N ARG A 57 -17.65 1.52 -0.22
CA ARG A 57 -18.12 2.54 0.72
C ARG A 57 -18.25 3.95 0.11
N GLY A 58 -18.04 4.10 -1.20
CA GLY A 58 -18.18 5.37 -1.90
C GLY A 58 -17.01 6.35 -1.73
N LEU A 59 -15.85 5.88 -1.24
CA LEU A 59 -14.67 6.71 -1.04
C LEU A 59 -13.84 6.81 -2.34
N SER A 60 -14.38 7.51 -3.34
CA SER A 60 -13.74 7.69 -4.66
C SER A 60 -12.90 8.97 -4.81
N GLU A 61 -13.09 9.97 -3.94
CA GLU A 61 -12.45 11.30 -4.08
C GLU A 61 -11.11 11.46 -3.33
N HIS A 62 -10.57 10.39 -2.77
CA HIS A 62 -9.33 10.44 -1.98
C HIS A 62 -8.07 10.30 -2.85
N VAL A 63 -7.00 10.99 -2.45
CA VAL A 63 -5.66 10.79 -3.01
C VAL A 63 -5.05 9.57 -2.31
N LEU A 64 -4.78 8.51 -3.04
CA LEU A 64 -4.05 7.35 -2.53
C LEU A 64 -2.55 7.65 -2.58
N VAL A 65 -1.86 7.48 -1.45
CA VAL A 65 -0.40 7.58 -1.36
C VAL A 65 0.15 6.20 -1.03
N THR A 66 1.07 5.68 -1.84
CA THR A 66 1.73 4.39 -1.59
C THR A 66 3.24 4.49 -1.78
N ASP A 67 3.98 3.48 -1.33
CA ASP A 67 5.39 3.32 -1.70
C ASP A 67 5.56 3.13 -3.21
N ARG A 68 6.79 3.36 -3.71
CA ARG A 68 7.15 3.20 -5.13
C ARG A 68 7.38 1.72 -5.48
N HIS A 69 6.43 0.86 -5.15
CA HIS A 69 6.46 -0.53 -5.56
C HIS A 69 6.00 -0.65 -7.02
N ILE A 70 6.85 -1.19 -7.91
CA ILE A 70 6.59 -1.26 -9.37
C ILE A 70 5.26 -1.93 -9.67
N GLY A 71 4.96 -3.04 -8.98
CA GLY A 71 3.71 -3.76 -9.15
C GLY A 71 2.49 -2.91 -8.81
N VAL A 72 2.53 -2.18 -7.68
CA VAL A 72 1.42 -1.33 -7.21
C VAL A 72 1.15 -0.21 -8.20
N ASN A 73 2.20 0.45 -8.70
CA ASN A 73 2.06 1.50 -9.70
C ASN A 73 1.43 1.00 -11.00
N ALA A 74 1.89 -0.14 -11.52
CA ALA A 74 1.31 -0.75 -12.72
C ALA A 74 -0.17 -1.11 -12.51
N PHE A 75 -0.48 -1.68 -11.35
CA PHE A 75 -1.85 -2.05 -10.98
C PHE A 75 -2.79 -0.84 -10.88
N MET A 76 -2.35 0.24 -10.21
CA MET A 76 -3.15 1.46 -10.09
C MET A 76 -3.40 2.12 -11.44
N LYS A 77 -2.39 2.17 -12.31
CA LYS A 77 -2.55 2.70 -13.68
C LYS A 77 -3.50 1.88 -14.55
N ASP A 78 -3.46 0.55 -14.43
CA ASP A 78 -4.28 -0.37 -15.24
C ASP A 78 -5.73 -0.42 -14.77
N ARG A 79 -5.97 -0.47 -13.45
CA ARG A 79 -7.29 -0.78 -12.87
C ARG A 79 -7.99 0.39 -12.21
N TYR A 80 -7.25 1.43 -11.82
CA TYR A 80 -7.75 2.55 -11.05
C TYR A 80 -7.19 3.88 -11.57
N SER A 81 -7.20 4.08 -12.90
CA SER A 81 -6.68 5.29 -13.55
C SER A 81 -7.36 6.58 -13.09
N ASP A 82 -8.60 6.48 -12.62
CA ASP A 82 -9.40 7.61 -12.14
C ASP A 82 -9.05 7.99 -10.68
N VAL A 83 -8.35 7.11 -9.94
CA VAL A 83 -7.90 7.40 -8.58
C VAL A 83 -6.64 8.25 -8.64
N LYS A 84 -6.63 9.38 -7.92
CA LYS A 84 -5.43 10.23 -7.79
C LYS A 84 -4.39 9.48 -6.96
N HIS A 85 -3.44 8.83 -7.62
CA HIS A 85 -2.35 8.09 -6.99
C HIS A 85 -1.07 8.92 -6.93
N ARG A 86 -0.44 8.98 -5.75
CA ARG A 86 0.86 9.62 -5.51
C ARG A 86 1.80 8.67 -4.79
N PHE A 87 3.09 8.97 -4.85
CA PHE A 87 4.09 8.23 -4.08
C PHE A 87 4.36 8.90 -2.75
N ASP A 88 4.62 8.09 -1.73
CA ASP A 88 5.16 8.59 -0.47
C ASP A 88 6.54 9.22 -0.74
N ALA A 89 6.68 10.47 -0.31
CA ALA A 89 7.93 11.23 -0.44
C ALA A 89 8.98 10.78 0.58
N TRP A 90 8.59 10.06 1.64
CA TRP A 90 9.53 9.54 2.63
C TRP A 90 10.58 8.61 2.02
N HIS A 91 10.20 7.76 1.05
CA HIS A 91 11.15 6.93 0.30
C HIS A 91 12.03 7.71 -0.70
N ILE A 92 11.73 8.99 -0.98
CA ILE A 92 12.57 9.87 -1.83
C ILE A 92 13.72 10.47 -0.99
N ALA A 93 13.54 10.58 0.32
CA ALA A 93 14.52 11.17 1.23
C ALA A 93 15.75 10.28 1.52
N GLU A 94 15.76 9.02 1.09
CA GLU A 94 16.89 8.10 1.24
C GLU A 94 17.89 8.16 0.06
N GLY A 95 17.58 8.97 -0.97
CA GLY A 95 18.49 9.32 -2.07
C GLY A 95 18.42 10.81 -2.33
N ASP A 96 19.32 11.56 -1.68
CA ASP A 96 19.54 13.01 -1.83
C ASP A 96 18.30 13.89 -1.59
N ILE A 97 18.08 14.19 -0.30
CA ILE A 97 17.34 15.39 0.09
C ILE A 97 18.15 16.62 -0.37
N VAL A 98 17.64 17.33 -1.37
CA VAL A 98 17.92 18.76 -1.52
C VAL A 98 16.63 19.49 -1.15
N PHE A 99 16.67 20.23 -0.03
CA PHE A 99 15.68 21.27 0.25
C PHE A 99 16.22 22.60 -0.29
N GLU A 100 15.98 22.83 -1.58
CA GLU A 100 15.64 24.08 -2.30
C GLU A 100 15.78 23.85 -3.81
#